data_AF-A0A2V5WUK9-F1
#
_entry.id   AF-A0A2V5WUK9-F1
#
_cell.length_a   1.000
_cell.length_b   1.000
_cell.length_c   1.000
_cell.angle_alpha   90.00
_cell.angle_beta   90.00
_cell.angle_gamma   90.00
#
_symmetry.space_group_name_H-M   'P 1'
#
loop_
_entity.id
_entity.type
_entity.pdbx_description
1 polymer ?
#
loop_
_entity_poly.entity_id
_entity_poly.type
_entity_poly.pdbx_seq_one_letter_code
_entity_poly.pdbx_strand_id
1 'polypeptide(L)'
;MDHYIERVVDLLEPSLNRIHNTTADEARQRVLSGKPELVREIDGSFALLARDGKTVRMARSLDRPMRYFLAKRHEGPALIVADRIDAIYQQLKAEGLDNQFHPSYTRMVPAHYVVEIQLVGCPDPDPTYTRFFAPQRDALPGDLDEIGRRYIGALAGEIA
;
A
#
# COMPACT_ATOMS: atom_id res chain seq x y z
N MET A 1 -6.32 -32.70 2.03
CA MET A 1 -6.48 -31.34 1.47
C MET A 1 -5.28 -30.56 1.92
N ASP A 2 -4.27 -30.46 1.07
CA ASP A 2 -3.05 -29.72 1.39
C ASP A 2 -3.42 -28.27 1.70
N HIS A 3 -3.21 -27.86 2.94
CA HIS A 3 -3.38 -26.47 3.33
C HIS A 3 -2.17 -25.72 2.78
N TYR A 4 -2.39 -24.90 1.76
CA TYR A 4 -1.34 -24.02 1.24
C TYR A 4 -0.85 -23.11 2.38
N ILE A 5 0.47 -23.08 2.60
CA ILE A 5 1.12 -22.16 3.53
C ILE A 5 1.43 -20.88 2.76
N GLU A 6 0.56 -19.90 2.94
CA GLU A 6 0.71 -18.58 2.34
C GLU A 6 1.78 -17.79 3.09
N ARG A 7 2.75 -17.24 2.34
CA ARG A 7 3.86 -16.47 2.91
C ARG A 7 3.70 -14.99 2.55
N VAL A 8 3.71 -14.14 3.56
CA VAL A 8 3.78 -12.68 3.37
C VAL A 8 5.09 -12.18 3.97
N VAL A 9 5.89 -11.48 3.17
CA VAL A 9 7.11 -10.80 3.60
C VAL A 9 6.89 -9.30 3.48
N ASP A 10 6.84 -8.62 4.62
CA ASP A 10 6.75 -7.16 4.70
C ASP A 10 8.15 -6.59 4.94
N LEU A 11 8.69 -5.90 3.93
CA LEU A 11 9.99 -5.23 3.96
C LEU A 11 9.83 -3.70 4.09
N LEU A 12 8.66 -3.21 4.49
CA LEU A 12 8.44 -1.79 4.73
C LEU A 12 9.00 -1.38 6.09
N GLU A 13 9.77 -0.30 6.11
CA GLU A 13 10.34 0.23 7.36
C GLU A 13 9.28 0.99 8.18
N PRO A 14 8.85 0.47 9.34
CA PRO A 14 7.76 1.06 10.10
C PRO A 14 8.11 2.44 10.65
N SER A 15 9.39 2.68 10.96
CA SER A 15 9.90 3.94 11.50
C SER A 15 9.78 5.11 10.53
N LEU A 16 9.61 4.83 9.24
CA LEU A 16 9.42 5.87 8.23
C LEU A 16 7.96 6.33 8.14
N ASN A 17 7.01 5.65 8.81
CA ASN A 17 5.63 6.11 8.88
C ASN A 17 5.51 7.27 9.87
N ARG A 18 4.81 8.33 9.45
CA ARG A 18 4.45 9.48 10.27
C ARG A 18 2.94 9.52 10.37
N ILE A 19 2.40 9.01 11.47
CA ILE A 19 0.96 8.96 11.71
C ILE A 19 0.67 9.94 12.86
N HIS A 20 -0.22 10.89 12.64
CA HIS A 20 -0.39 12.04 13.54
C HIS A 20 -1.54 11.88 14.54
N ASN A 21 -2.54 11.06 14.22
CA ASN A 21 -3.81 11.01 14.95
C ASN A 21 -4.15 9.64 15.58
N THR A 22 -3.31 8.63 15.40
CA THR A 22 -3.53 7.27 15.90
C THR A 22 -2.21 6.51 15.98
N THR A 23 -2.19 5.34 16.61
CA THR A 23 -1.01 4.47 16.62
C THR A 23 -0.83 3.72 15.30
N ALA A 24 0.39 3.24 15.03
CA ALA A 24 0.66 2.45 13.83
C ALA A 24 -0.17 1.16 13.77
N ASP A 25 -0.45 0.54 14.91
CA ASP A 25 -1.23 -0.70 14.96
C ASP A 25 -2.72 -0.43 14.72
N GLU A 26 -3.28 0.63 15.29
CA GLU A 26 -4.66 1.05 14.97
C GLU A 26 -4.80 1.44 13.49
N ALA A 27 -3.83 2.13 12.91
CA ALA A 27 -3.80 2.42 11.49
C ALA A 27 -3.78 1.14 10.64
N ARG A 28 -2.98 0.14 11.03
CA ARG A 28 -3.01 -1.20 10.39
C ARG A 28 -4.36 -1.87 10.54
N GLN A 29 -5.05 -1.75 11.68
CA GLN A 29 -6.41 -2.30 11.85
C GLN A 29 -7.43 -1.61 10.94
N ARG A 30 -7.31 -0.31 10.73
CA ARG A 30 -8.15 0.42 9.75
C ARG A 30 -7.91 -0.10 8.33
N VAL A 31 -6.65 -0.30 7.93
CA VAL A 31 -6.32 -0.93 6.63
C VAL A 31 -6.85 -2.36 6.57
N LEU A 32 -6.70 -3.13 7.66
CA LEU A 32 -7.19 -4.49 7.76
C LEU A 32 -8.71 -4.56 7.66
N SER A 33 -9.46 -3.53 8.03
CA SER A 33 -10.93 -3.55 7.91
C SER A 33 -11.42 -3.56 6.45
N GLY A 34 -10.58 -3.11 5.50
CA GLY A 34 -10.96 -2.94 4.09
C GLY A 34 -11.88 -1.73 3.82
N LYS A 35 -12.26 -0.98 4.85
CA LYS A 35 -13.21 0.14 4.77
C LYS A 35 -12.50 1.43 4.35
N PRO A 36 -12.74 1.96 3.13
CA PRO A 36 -12.04 3.16 2.65
C PRO A 36 -12.27 4.38 3.54
N GLU A 37 -13.46 4.53 4.13
CA GLU A 37 -13.80 5.61 5.05
C GLU A 37 -12.90 5.62 6.29
N LEU A 38 -12.58 4.46 6.86
CA LEU A 38 -11.69 4.36 8.02
C LEU A 38 -10.23 4.61 7.64
N VAL A 39 -9.80 4.14 6.46
CA VAL A 39 -8.44 4.39 5.97
C VAL A 39 -8.24 5.88 5.64
N ARG A 40 -9.28 6.56 5.16
CA ARG A 40 -9.25 8.00 4.89
C ARG A 40 -8.97 8.84 6.13
N GLU A 41 -9.37 8.37 7.30
CA GLU A 41 -9.14 9.04 8.59
C GLU A 41 -7.71 8.90 9.09
N ILE A 42 -6.82 8.13 8.45
CA ILE A 42 -5.41 8.05 8.87
C ILE A 42 -4.71 9.33 8.41
N ASP A 43 -4.26 10.13 9.38
CA ASP A 43 -3.58 11.38 9.10
C ASP A 43 -2.05 11.20 9.08
N GLY A 44 -1.43 11.74 8.03
CA GLY A 44 0.01 11.73 7.83
C GLY A 44 0.48 10.90 6.62
N SER A 45 1.70 10.41 6.73
CA SER A 45 2.48 9.78 5.66
C SER A 45 2.77 8.33 6.02
N PHE A 46 2.22 7.39 5.26
CA PHE A 46 2.29 5.97 5.58
C PHE A 46 2.35 5.04 4.37
N ALA A 47 2.97 3.88 4.56
CA ALA A 47 2.76 2.67 3.77
C ALA A 47 2.51 1.52 4.76
N LEU A 48 1.33 0.91 4.66
CA LEU A 48 0.84 -0.06 5.65
C LEU A 48 0.40 -1.34 4.95
N LEU A 49 0.82 -2.46 5.52
CA LEU A 49 0.34 -3.79 5.21
C LEU A 49 -0.35 -4.37 6.45
N ALA A 50 -1.48 -5.01 6.23
CA ALA A 50 -2.16 -5.81 7.23
C ALA A 50 -2.68 -7.11 6.60
N ARG A 51 -2.77 -8.17 7.41
CA ARG A 51 -3.27 -9.47 6.95
C ARG A 51 -4.20 -10.11 7.96
N ASP A 52 -5.18 -10.85 7.46
CA ASP A 52 -6.04 -11.75 8.24
C ASP A 52 -6.27 -13.03 7.42
N GLY A 53 -5.73 -14.15 7.92
CA GLY A 53 -5.61 -15.40 7.18
C GLY A 53 -4.99 -15.16 5.80
N LYS A 54 -5.80 -15.41 4.77
CA LYS A 54 -5.42 -15.27 3.36
C LYS A 54 -5.65 -13.91 2.73
N THR A 55 -6.29 -13.01 3.46
CA THR A 55 -6.57 -11.66 2.99
C THR A 55 -5.40 -10.76 3.36
N VAL A 56 -4.75 -10.17 2.36
CA VAL A 56 -3.75 -9.11 2.56
C VAL A 56 -4.32 -7.80 2.06
N ARG A 57 -4.27 -6.77 2.91
CA ARG A 57 -4.69 -5.41 2.59
C ARG A 57 -3.50 -4.47 2.71
N MET A 58 -3.37 -3.58 1.73
CA MET A 58 -2.27 -2.64 1.60
C MET A 58 -2.82 -1.24 1.31
N ALA A 59 -2.25 -0.22 1.93
CA ALA A 59 -2.60 1.16 1.66
C ALA A 59 -1.38 2.08 1.83
N ARG A 60 -1.29 3.12 0.99
CA ARG A 60 -0.24 4.14 1.08
C ARG A 60 -0.75 5.56 0.83
N SER A 61 -0.14 6.53 1.52
CA SER A 61 -0.22 7.97 1.25
C SER A 61 0.54 8.32 -0.05
N LEU A 62 0.43 9.57 -0.53
CA LEU A 62 1.01 9.99 -1.80
C LEU A 62 2.54 9.87 -1.88
N ASP A 63 3.25 10.07 -0.78
CA ASP A 63 4.70 10.25 -0.72
C ASP A 63 5.47 8.96 -0.37
N ARG A 64 4.77 7.89 0.01
CA ARG A 64 5.40 6.65 0.53
C ARG A 64 5.33 5.51 -0.49
N PRO A 65 6.37 5.23 -1.29
CA PRO A 65 6.28 4.20 -2.34
C PRO A 65 6.02 2.82 -1.74
N MET A 66 5.23 2.01 -2.43
CA MET A 66 4.91 0.65 -2.02
C MET A 66 4.70 -0.21 -3.26
N ARG A 67 5.34 -1.37 -3.27
CA ARG A 67 5.37 -2.35 -4.35
C ARG A 67 5.14 -3.72 -3.77
N TYR A 68 4.63 -4.62 -4.60
CA TYR A 68 4.56 -6.03 -4.25
C TYR A 68 4.92 -6.92 -5.43
N PHE A 69 5.32 -8.14 -5.11
CA PHE A 69 5.62 -9.21 -6.05
C PHE A 69 5.02 -10.51 -5.51
N LEU A 70 4.35 -11.26 -6.38
CA LEU A 70 3.78 -12.56 -6.04
C LEU A 70 4.63 -13.66 -6.67
N ALA A 71 5.38 -14.38 -5.84
CA ALA A 71 6.16 -15.53 -6.26
C ALA A 71 5.37 -16.82 -6.07
N LYS A 72 5.57 -17.78 -6.97
CA LYS A 72 4.92 -19.09 -6.94
C LYS A 72 5.80 -20.07 -6.18
N ARG A 73 5.22 -20.79 -5.22
CA ARG A 73 5.88 -21.92 -4.52
C ARG A 73 4.94 -23.12 -4.53
N HIS A 74 5.51 -24.31 -4.40
CA HIS A 74 4.73 -25.55 -4.29
C HIS A 74 3.79 -25.53 -3.07
N GLU A 75 4.26 -24.97 -1.97
CA GLU A 75 3.52 -24.86 -0.70
C GLU A 75 2.44 -23.78 -0.71
N GLY A 76 2.42 -22.87 -1.69
CA GLY A 76 1.50 -21.73 -1.73
C GLY A 76 2.18 -20.44 -2.22
N PRO A 77 1.41 -19.41 -2.58
CA PRO A 77 1.98 -18.15 -3.04
C PRO A 77 2.78 -17.44 -1.94
N ALA A 78 3.85 -16.76 -2.35
CA ALA A 78 4.63 -15.85 -1.51
C ALA A 78 4.47 -14.41 -2.00
N LEU A 79 3.88 -13.56 -1.18
CA LEU A 79 3.74 -12.13 -1.41
C LEU A 79 4.88 -11.39 -0.73
N ILE A 80 5.73 -10.73 -1.50
CA ILE A 80 6.82 -9.89 -1.01
C ILE A 80 6.42 -8.44 -1.26
N VAL A 81 6.46 -7.61 -0.21
CA VAL A 81 6.04 -6.21 -0.25
C VAL A 81 7.20 -5.34 0.21
N ALA A 82 7.52 -4.30 -0.55
CA ALA A 82 8.62 -3.38 -0.23
C ALA A 82 8.38 -2.00 -0.84
N ASP A 83 9.14 -1.00 -0.40
CA ASP A 83 9.16 0.33 -1.00
C ASP A 83 10.03 0.37 -2.27
N ARG A 84 11.02 -0.53 -2.39
CA ARG A 84 12.00 -0.60 -3.48
C ARG A 84 12.00 -1.94 -4.23
N ILE A 85 12.22 -1.88 -5.54
CA ILE A 85 12.25 -3.07 -6.41
C ILE A 85 13.48 -3.95 -6.17
N ASP A 86 14.63 -3.37 -5.83
CA ASP A 86 15.85 -4.13 -5.55
C ASP A 86 15.74 -4.89 -4.21
N ALA A 87 15.02 -4.37 -3.22
CA ALA A 87 14.71 -5.09 -1.99
C ALA A 87 13.88 -6.36 -2.26
N ILE A 88 12.88 -6.27 -3.14
CA ILE A 88 12.12 -7.44 -3.62
C ILE A 88 13.06 -8.46 -4.25
N TYR A 89 13.94 -8.03 -5.15
CA TYR A 89 14.88 -8.94 -5.81
C TYR A 89 15.84 -9.62 -4.84
N GLN A 90 16.41 -8.89 -3.87
CA GLN A 90 17.29 -9.48 -2.86
C GLN A 90 16.56 -10.49 -1.98
N GLN A 91 15.29 -10.22 -1.63
CA GLN A 91 14.47 -11.17 -0.88
C GLN A 91 14.18 -12.43 -1.69
N LEU A 92 13.82 -12.29 -2.97
CA LEU A 92 13.62 -13.44 -3.87
C LEU A 92 14.89 -14.28 -3.97
N LYS A 93 16.06 -13.66 -4.06
CA LYS A 93 17.36 -14.35 -4.07
C LYS A 93 17.64 -15.08 -2.76
N ALA A 94 17.33 -14.46 -1.62
CA ALA A 94 17.47 -15.09 -0.30
C ALA A 94 16.56 -16.32 -0.14
N GLU A 95 15.42 -16.34 -0.82
CA GLU A 95 14.47 -17.46 -0.83
C GLU A 95 14.68 -18.45 -1.99
N GLY A 96 15.65 -18.22 -2.89
CA GLY A 96 15.90 -19.05 -4.07
C GLY A 96 14.79 -18.99 -5.14
N LEU A 97 14.07 -17.86 -5.21
CA LEU A 97 12.94 -17.60 -6.12
C LEU A 97 13.26 -16.53 -7.18
N ASP A 98 14.52 -16.10 -7.28
CA ASP A 98 14.98 -15.03 -8.18
C ASP A 98 14.84 -15.39 -9.67
N ASN A 99 14.78 -16.68 -10.01
CA ASN A 99 14.47 -17.15 -11.36
C ASN A 99 13.09 -16.73 -11.87
N GLN A 100 12.15 -16.40 -10.98
CA GLN A 100 10.82 -15.88 -11.32
C GLN A 100 10.81 -14.37 -11.53
N PHE A 101 11.87 -13.66 -11.13
CA PHE A 101 11.88 -12.22 -11.13
C PHE A 101 11.96 -11.65 -12.54
N HIS A 102 11.00 -10.79 -12.86
CA HIS A 102 11.11 -9.84 -13.95
C HIS A 102 10.60 -8.49 -13.45
N PRO A 103 11.29 -7.36 -13.74
CA PRO A 103 10.88 -6.05 -13.24
C PRO A 103 9.42 -5.69 -13.54
N SER A 104 8.90 -6.09 -14.71
CA SER A 104 7.50 -5.82 -15.11
C SER A 104 6.45 -6.61 -14.32
N TYR A 105 6.85 -7.64 -13.56
CA TYR A 105 5.95 -8.40 -12.69
C TYR A 105 5.82 -7.78 -11.29
N THR A 106 6.68 -6.81 -10.96
CA THR A 106 6.48 -5.99 -9.77
C THR A 106 5.30 -5.06 -9.99
N ARG A 107 4.35 -5.03 -9.04
CA ARG A 107 3.16 -4.18 -9.09
C ARG A 107 3.30 -3.04 -8.09
N MET A 108 2.96 -1.82 -8.52
CA MET A 108 2.83 -0.68 -7.62
C MET A 108 1.51 -0.78 -6.86
N VAL A 109 1.52 -0.48 -5.57
CA VAL A 109 0.30 -0.16 -4.82
C VAL A 109 -0.08 1.27 -5.16
N PRO A 110 -1.26 1.54 -5.75
CA PRO A 110 -1.65 2.90 -6.10
C PRO A 110 -1.79 3.79 -4.85
N ALA A 111 -1.43 5.07 -4.99
CA ALA A 111 -1.72 6.07 -3.97
C ALA A 111 -3.20 6.13 -3.65
N HIS A 112 -3.56 6.18 -2.37
CA HIS A 112 -4.95 6.43 -1.96
C HIS A 112 -5.96 5.33 -2.31
N TYR A 113 -5.48 4.10 -2.45
CA TYR A 113 -6.33 2.91 -2.55
C TYR A 113 -6.04 1.97 -1.38
N VAL A 114 -7.09 1.29 -0.94
CA VAL A 114 -6.98 0.01 -0.28
C VAL A 114 -6.86 -1.04 -1.37
N VAL A 115 -5.73 -1.72 -1.43
CA VAL A 115 -5.50 -2.86 -2.32
C VAL A 115 -5.69 -4.13 -1.51
N GLU A 116 -6.59 -4.99 -1.94
CA GLU A 116 -6.85 -6.28 -1.32
C GLU A 116 -6.40 -7.41 -2.25
N ILE A 117 -5.65 -8.38 -1.72
CA ILE A 117 -5.23 -9.59 -2.41
C ILE A 117 -5.65 -10.80 -1.57
N GLN A 118 -6.30 -11.77 -2.21
CA GLN A 118 -6.64 -13.06 -1.61
C GLN A 118 -5.55 -14.06 -1.99
N LEU A 119 -4.70 -14.50 -1.07
CA LEU A 119 -3.58 -15.41 -1.35
C LEU A 119 -4.00 -16.87 -1.57
N VAL A 120 -5.11 -17.08 -2.26
CA VAL A 120 -5.50 -18.40 -2.76
C VAL A 120 -4.48 -18.82 -3.83
N GLY A 121 -4.12 -20.11 -3.86
CA GLY A 121 -3.21 -20.66 -4.87
C GLY A 121 -3.72 -20.48 -6.31
N CYS A 122 -3.07 -21.10 -7.30
CA CYS A 122 -3.37 -20.87 -8.72
C CYS A 122 -4.87 -20.96 -9.08
N PRO A 123 -5.42 -20.03 -9.89
CA PRO A 123 -4.73 -18.93 -10.60
C PRO A 123 -4.28 -17.77 -9.71
N ASP A 124 -3.33 -16.95 -10.20
CA ASP A 124 -2.87 -15.78 -9.45
C ASP A 124 -4.06 -14.87 -9.12
N PRO A 125 -4.24 -14.48 -7.84
CA PRO A 125 -5.40 -13.72 -7.42
C PRO A 125 -5.38 -12.30 -7.98
N ASP A 126 -6.50 -11.89 -8.58
CA ASP A 126 -6.67 -10.51 -9.01
C ASP A 126 -6.87 -9.59 -7.80
N PRO A 127 -6.08 -8.51 -7.66
CA PRO A 127 -6.27 -7.53 -6.61
C PRO A 127 -7.56 -6.72 -6.79
N THR A 128 -8.26 -6.45 -5.69
CA THR A 128 -9.34 -5.46 -5.66
C THR A 128 -8.79 -4.10 -5.22
N TYR A 129 -9.26 -3.03 -5.86
CA TYR A 129 -8.80 -1.66 -5.62
C TYR A 129 -9.96 -0.77 -5.18
N THR A 130 -9.95 -0.32 -3.93
CA THR A 130 -10.98 0.59 -3.40
C THR A 130 -10.35 1.92 -3.04
N ARG A 131 -10.72 2.99 -3.76
CA ARG A 131 -10.15 4.33 -3.53
C ARG A 131 -10.69 4.92 -2.23
N PHE A 132 -9.83 5.41 -1.35
CA PHE A 132 -10.22 6.08 -0.10
C PHE A 132 -10.05 7.60 -0.13
N PHE A 133 -9.30 8.14 -1.09
CA PHE A 133 -9.19 9.59 -1.28
C PHE A 133 -9.30 9.97 -2.76
N ALA A 134 -10.28 10.81 -3.06
CA ALA A 134 -10.60 11.30 -4.39
C ALA A 134 -10.89 12.80 -4.30
N PRO A 135 -9.87 13.68 -4.40
CA PRO A 135 -10.11 15.12 -4.35
C PRO A 135 -11.00 15.53 -5.54
N GLN A 136 -11.92 16.45 -5.29
CA GLN A 136 -12.76 17.01 -6.34
C GLN A 136 -11.88 17.73 -7.37
N ARG A 137 -12.07 17.39 -8.64
CA ARG A 137 -11.40 18.07 -9.75
C ARG A 137 -12.12 19.37 -10.07
N ASP A 138 -11.37 20.34 -10.56
CA ASP A 138 -11.91 21.62 -11.05
C ASP A 138 -12.78 22.35 -10.01
N ALA A 139 -12.44 22.21 -8.73
CA ALA A 139 -13.18 22.79 -7.61
C ALA A 139 -12.94 24.30 -7.44
N LEU A 140 -11.97 24.88 -8.16
CA LEU A 140 -11.59 26.28 -8.09
C LEU A 140 -11.94 27.00 -9.40
N PRO A 141 -12.33 28.28 -9.35
CA PRO A 141 -12.47 29.10 -10.54
C PRO A 141 -11.12 29.28 -11.25
N GLY A 142 -11.14 29.58 -12.55
CA GLY A 142 -9.93 29.83 -13.36
C GLY A 142 -9.20 31.14 -13.06
N ASP A 143 -9.29 31.64 -11.84
CA ASP A 143 -8.64 32.86 -11.36
C ASP A 143 -7.35 32.51 -10.61
N LEU A 144 -6.21 32.93 -11.17
CA LEU A 144 -4.89 32.62 -10.63
C LEU A 144 -4.61 33.27 -9.27
N ASP A 145 -5.14 34.47 -9.03
CA ASP A 145 -4.94 35.18 -7.76
C ASP A 145 -5.67 34.44 -6.63
N GLU A 146 -6.90 33.99 -6.90
CA GLU A 146 -7.68 33.20 -5.94
C GLU A 146 -7.07 31.82 -5.69
N ILE A 147 -6.60 31.13 -6.74
CA ILE A 147 -5.90 29.83 -6.61
C ILE A 147 -4.64 30.01 -5.76
N GLY A 148 -3.81 31.02 -6.08
CA GLY A 148 -2.58 31.31 -5.35
C GLY A 148 -2.82 31.64 -3.88
N ARG A 149 -3.81 32.49 -3.60
CA ARG A 149 -4.22 32.85 -2.24
C ARG A 149 -4.64 31.63 -1.43
N ARG A 150 -5.44 30.72 -2.01
CA ARG A 150 -5.85 29.47 -1.34
C ARG A 150 -4.68 28.52 -1.10
N TYR A 151 -3.81 28.33 -2.10
CA TYR A 151 -2.69 27.41 -2.00
C TYR A 151 -1.67 27.85 -0.94
N ILE A 152 -1.21 29.10 -1.00
CA ILE A 152 -0.27 29.65 -0.02
C ILE A 152 -0.92 29.77 1.37
N GLY A 153 -2.20 30.15 1.42
CA GLY A 153 -2.95 30.20 2.68
C GLY A 153 -3.05 28.84 3.37
N ALA A 154 -3.30 27.77 2.60
CA ALA A 154 -3.31 26.41 3.14
C ALA A 154 -1.93 26.02 3.68
N LEU A 155 -0.86 26.26 2.91
CA LEU A 155 0.52 26.00 3.37
C LEU A 155 0.84 26.77 4.65
N ALA A 156 0.49 28.06 4.71
CA ALA A 156 0.71 28.89 5.89
C ALA A 156 -0.01 28.35 7.13
N GLY A 157 -1.22 27.80 6.98
CA GLY A 157 -1.96 27.18 8.07
C GLY A 157 -1.34 25.87 8.58
N GLU A 158 -0.72 25.08 7.71
CA GLU A 158 -0.09 23.80 8.06
C GLU A 158 1.28 23.96 8.76
N ILE A 159 1.96 25.09 8.55
CA ILE A 159 3.29 25.36 9.13
C ILE A 159 3.27 26.33 10.32
N ALA A 160 2.10 26.86 10.68
CA ALA A 160 1.90 27.75 11.82
C ALA A 160 1.84 26.98 13.15
#